data_AF-A0A4V3B0D2-F1
#
_entry.id   AF-A0A4V3B0D2-F1
#
_cell.length_a   1.000
_cell.length_b   1.000
_cell.length_c   1.000
_cell.angle_alpha   90.00
_cell.angle_beta   90.00
_cell.angle_gamma   90.00
#
_symmetry.space_group_name_H-M   'P 1'
#
loop_
_entity.id
_entity.type
_entity.pdbx_description
1 polymer ?
#
loop_
_entity_poly.entity_id
_entity_poly.type
_entity_poly.pdbx_seq_one_letter_code
_entity_poly.pdbx_strand_id
1 'polypeptide(L)'
;MINSTCIKESRRFDMKINPIQTQHVNPYKKHLTKIDGIDGRKNSHTEKVEISPQAKEMHNSSRIQTERQEMINRLKSNFENGSMNPDAKKTAADLLKHFRNL
;
A
#
# COMPACT_ATOMS: atom_id res chain seq x y z
N MET A 1 47.01 42.12 -62.49
CA MET A 1 47.95 42.47 -61.40
C MET A 1 47.08 42.83 -60.19
N ILE A 2 46.68 41.86 -59.34
CA ILE A 2 47.37 41.36 -58.12
C ILE A 2 47.46 42.50 -57.07
N ASN A 3 46.94 42.46 -55.84
CA ASN A 3 46.32 41.42 -55.00
C ASN A 3 45.76 42.07 -53.70
N SER A 4 45.07 41.23 -52.90
CA SER A 4 44.97 41.30 -51.42
C SER A 4 43.93 42.29 -50.88
N THR A 5 43.04 41.99 -49.94
CA THR A 5 42.96 40.96 -48.88
C THR A 5 41.56 41.13 -48.27
N CYS A 6 40.71 40.10 -48.21
CA CYS A 6 40.60 39.14 -47.10
C CYS A 6 39.81 39.69 -45.88
N ILE A 7 38.59 39.15 -45.72
CA ILE A 7 37.80 38.91 -44.50
C ILE A 7 37.28 40.16 -43.75
N LYS A 8 36.03 40.54 -44.04
CA LYS A 8 35.13 41.18 -43.07
C LYS A 8 33.96 40.23 -42.78
N GLU A 9 33.52 40.27 -41.54
CA GLU A 9 32.29 39.65 -41.02
C GLU A 9 32.29 38.15 -40.68
N SER A 10 33.31 37.67 -39.97
CA SER A 10 33.09 36.55 -39.04
C SER A 10 32.36 37.09 -37.81
N ARG A 11 31.03 36.97 -37.81
CA ARG A 11 30.13 37.29 -36.69
C ARG A 11 30.74 36.83 -35.36
N ARG A 12 30.94 37.79 -34.44
CA ARG A 12 31.13 37.50 -33.02
C ARG A 12 29.92 36.73 -32.51
N PHE A 13 30.06 35.43 -32.34
CA PHE A 13 29.30 34.71 -31.34
C PHE A 13 30.11 34.77 -30.05
N ASP A 14 29.81 35.76 -29.21
CA ASP A 14 30.24 35.74 -27.82
C ASP A 14 29.51 34.58 -27.13
N MET A 15 30.12 33.40 -27.16
CA MET A 15 29.74 32.31 -26.27
C MET A 15 30.07 32.75 -24.84
N LYS A 16 29.05 33.15 -24.07
CA LYS A 16 29.16 33.27 -22.61
C LYS A 16 29.43 31.90 -22.03
N ILE A 17 30.70 31.56 -21.87
CA ILE A 17 31.14 30.38 -21.13
C ILE A 17 30.95 30.70 -19.65
N ASN A 18 29.93 30.12 -19.03
CA ASN A 18 29.84 30.10 -17.57
C ASN A 18 30.85 29.06 -17.09
N PRO A 19 31.93 29.43 -16.38
CA PRO A 19 32.78 28.42 -15.77
C PRO A 19 31.90 27.62 -14.83
N ILE A 20 31.85 26.30 -15.05
CA ILE A 20 31.31 25.38 -14.05
C ILE A 20 32.26 25.55 -12.87
N GLN A 21 31.87 26.39 -11.91
CA GLN A 21 32.49 26.41 -10.61
C GLN A 21 32.33 24.99 -10.11
N THR A 22 33.41 24.21 -10.11
CA THR A 22 33.49 22.98 -9.33
C THR A 22 33.40 23.46 -7.90
N GLN A 23 32.16 23.66 -7.44
CA GLN A 23 31.87 23.98 -6.06
C GLN A 23 32.63 22.91 -5.27
N HIS A 24 33.61 23.34 -4.47
CA HIS A 24 34.32 22.49 -3.51
C HIS A 24 33.31 22.08 -2.42
N VAL A 25 32.25 21.41 -2.81
CA VAL A 25 31.23 20.90 -1.90
C VAL A 25 31.83 19.64 -1.33
N ASN A 26 32.32 19.77 -0.11
CA ASN A 26 32.73 18.64 0.69
C ASN A 26 31.64 17.55 0.61
N PRO A 27 31.95 16.33 0.13
CA PRO A 27 30.96 15.27 -0.08
C PRO A 27 30.20 14.91 1.20
N TYR A 28 30.80 15.13 2.37
CA TYR A 28 30.15 14.91 3.66
C TYR A 28 29.02 15.91 3.96
N LYS A 29 29.05 17.12 3.39
CA LYS A 29 27.98 18.12 3.54
C LYS A 29 26.74 17.78 2.71
N LYS A 30 26.85 16.93 1.69
CA LYS A 30 25.73 16.50 0.84
C LYS A 30 24.77 15.56 1.56
N HIS A 31 25.19 14.94 2.66
CA HIS A 31 24.33 14.07 3.46
C HIS A 31 23.42 14.87 4.39
N LEU A 32 23.90 16.00 4.92
CA LEU A 32 23.10 16.88 5.78
C LEU A 32 21.90 17.48 5.01
N THR A 33 22.12 17.97 3.79
CA THR A 33 21.03 18.50 2.95
C THR A 33 20.03 17.43 2.48
N LYS A 34 20.42 16.15 2.46
CA LYS A 34 19.51 15.04 2.18
C LYS A 34 18.62 14.72 3.39
N ILE A 35 19.12 14.91 4.62
CA ILE A 35 18.36 14.67 5.85
C ILE A 35 17.25 15.72 5.96
N ASP A 36 17.55 17.00 5.70
CA ASP A 36 16.55 18.08 5.71
C ASP A 36 15.46 17.92 4.63
N GLY A 37 15.77 17.21 3.53
CA GLY A 37 14.81 16.90 2.46
C GLY A 37 13.90 15.69 2.73
N ILE A 38 14.14 14.92 3.80
CA ILE A 38 13.33 13.75 4.15
C ILE A 38 12.08 14.16 4.95
N ASP A 39 12.13 15.26 5.71
CA ASP A 39 10.96 15.76 6.45
C ASP A 39 9.81 16.25 5.54
N GLY A 40 10.12 16.64 4.30
CA GLY A 40 9.13 17.00 3.27
C GLY A 40 8.44 15.82 2.57
N ARG A 41 8.85 14.58 2.86
CA ARG A 41 8.29 13.35 2.26
C ARG A 41 7.37 12.59 3.23
N LYS A 42 6.72 13.30 4.17
CA LYS A 42 5.67 12.74 5.03
C LYS A 42 4.33 12.51 4.32
N ASN A 43 4.28 12.58 2.99
CA ASN A 43 3.20 12.00 2.19
C ASN A 43 3.55 10.56 1.78
N SER A 44 3.98 9.73 2.73
CA SER A 44 3.65 8.31 2.63
C SER A 44 2.13 8.27 2.73
N HIS A 45 1.47 8.13 1.58
CA HIS A 45 0.09 7.70 1.53
C HIS A 45 0.04 6.36 2.24
N THR A 46 -0.19 6.39 3.55
CA THR A 46 -0.60 5.21 4.29
C THR A 46 -1.92 4.84 3.65
N GLU A 47 -1.91 3.79 2.83
CA GLU A 47 -3.14 3.18 2.34
C GLU A 47 -3.90 2.70 3.58
N LYS A 48 -4.76 3.56 4.11
CA LYS A 48 -5.64 3.21 5.21
C LYS A 48 -6.73 2.34 4.62
N VAL A 49 -6.65 1.04 4.88
CA VAL A 49 -7.74 0.11 4.61
C VAL A 49 -8.82 0.36 5.66
N GLU A 50 -9.69 1.32 5.40
CA GLU A 50 -10.90 1.54 6.22
C GLU A 50 -12.01 0.60 5.75
N ILE A 51 -12.67 -0.07 6.69
CA ILE A 51 -13.85 -0.89 6.39
C ILE A 51 -14.92 0.03 5.82
N SER A 52 -15.44 -0.28 4.63
CA SER A 52 -16.47 0.54 4.00
C SER A 52 -17.70 0.67 4.91
N PRO A 53 -18.40 1.82 4.89
CA PRO A 53 -19.59 2.01 5.71
C PRO A 53 -20.65 0.91 5.48
N GLN A 54 -20.81 0.50 4.22
CA GLN A 54 -21.68 -0.62 3.83
C GLN A 54 -21.23 -1.96 4.44
N ALA A 55 -19.94 -2.26 4.46
CA ALA A 55 -19.42 -3.49 5.08
C ALA A 55 -19.60 -3.46 6.61
N LYS A 56 -19.52 -2.28 7.24
CA LYS A 56 -19.77 -2.11 8.68
C LYS A 56 -21.23 -2.39 9.05
N GLU A 57 -22.17 -1.97 8.21
CA GLU A 57 -23.60 -2.27 8.38
C GLU A 57 -23.88 -3.77 8.20
N MET A 58 -23.30 -4.41 7.18
CA MET A 58 -23.43 -5.85 6.95
C MET A 58 -22.78 -6.69 8.07
N HIS A 59 -21.68 -6.20 8.66
CA HIS A 59 -20.99 -6.87 9.76
C HIS A 59 -21.78 -6.82 11.08
N ASN A 60 -22.71 -5.87 11.24
CA ASN A 60 -23.61 -5.77 12.39
C ASN A 60 -24.68 -6.87 12.35
N SER A 61 -24.24 -8.12 12.44
CA SER A 61 -24.98 -9.38 12.39
C SER A 61 -25.82 -9.66 13.64
N SER A 62 -26.36 -8.62 14.29
CA SER A 62 -27.13 -8.72 15.55
C SER A 62 -28.27 -9.74 15.45
N ARG A 63 -28.91 -9.87 14.28
CA ARG A 63 -30.00 -10.84 14.04
C ARG A 63 -29.57 -12.31 14.06
N ILE A 64 -28.33 -12.63 13.70
CA ILE A 64 -27.82 -14.02 13.66
C ILE A 64 -27.55 -14.53 15.09
N GLN A 65 -27.40 -13.63 16.06
CA GLN A 65 -26.96 -13.99 17.41
C GLN A 65 -28.03 -14.75 18.20
N THR A 66 -29.31 -14.45 18.03
CA THR A 66 -30.41 -15.08 18.78
C THR A 66 -30.61 -16.54 18.36
N GLU A 67 -30.76 -16.79 17.07
CA GLU A 67 -30.88 -18.16 16.51
C GLU A 67 -29.64 -19.01 16.82
N ARG A 68 -28.44 -18.40 16.76
CA ARG A 68 -27.19 -19.08 17.14
C ARG A 68 -27.17 -19.44 18.62
N GLN A 69 -27.68 -18.59 19.49
CA GLN A 69 -27.73 -18.86 20.93
C GLN A 69 -28.62 -20.06 21.24
N GLU A 70 -29.77 -20.17 20.58
CA GLU A 70 -30.65 -21.34 20.72
C GLU A 70 -29.97 -22.63 20.25
N MET A 71 -29.28 -22.60 19.11
CA MET A 71 -28.53 -23.77 18.63
C MET A 71 -27.42 -24.17 19.60
N ILE A 72 -26.68 -23.21 20.15
CA ILE A 72 -25.64 -23.46 21.15
C ILE A 72 -26.23 -24.10 22.40
N ASN A 73 -27.35 -23.59 22.90
CA ASN A 73 -27.99 -24.14 24.10
C ASN A 73 -28.42 -25.59 23.87
N ARG A 74 -29.02 -25.91 22.72
CA ARG A 74 -29.37 -27.29 22.35
C ARG A 74 -28.14 -28.20 22.29
N LEU A 75 -27.06 -27.71 21.68
CA LEU A 75 -25.80 -28.46 21.58
C LEU A 75 -25.21 -28.75 22.97
N LYS A 76 -25.22 -27.75 23.87
CA LYS A 76 -24.76 -27.90 25.25
C LYS A 76 -25.56 -28.96 26.01
N SER A 77 -26.88 -28.91 25.95
CA SER A 77 -27.73 -29.92 26.59
C SER A 77 -27.46 -31.34 26.05
N ASN A 78 -27.23 -31.49 24.74
CA ASN A 78 -26.91 -32.79 24.15
C ASN A 78 -25.55 -33.34 24.61
N PHE A 79 -24.58 -32.46 24.86
CA PHE A 79 -23.26 -32.79 25.38
C PHE A 79 -23.33 -33.22 26.85
N GLU A 80 -24.03 -32.45 27.69
CA GLU A 80 -24.24 -32.77 29.11
C GLU A 80 -24.96 -34.11 29.30
N ASN A 81 -25.93 -34.41 28.43
CA ASN A 81 -26.66 -35.68 28.45
C ASN A 81 -25.85 -36.87 27.86
N GLY A 82 -24.62 -36.66 27.39
CA GLY A 82 -23.78 -37.71 26.78
C GLY A 82 -24.31 -38.29 25.47
N SER A 83 -25.33 -37.67 24.88
CA SER A 83 -26.01 -38.14 23.66
C SER A 83 -25.35 -37.65 22.36
N MET A 84 -24.34 -36.78 22.46
CA MET A 84 -23.68 -36.17 21.33
C MET A 84 -22.78 -37.19 20.60
N ASN A 85 -23.30 -37.74 19.50
CA ASN A 85 -22.51 -38.54 18.57
C ASN A 85 -22.04 -37.64 17.42
N PRO A 86 -20.71 -37.43 17.25
CA PRO A 86 -20.20 -36.67 16.12
C PRO A 86 -20.45 -37.43 14.81
N ASP A 87 -21.25 -36.87 13.91
CA ASP A 87 -21.44 -37.41 12.56
C ASP A 87 -20.30 -36.96 11.65
N ALA A 88 -19.34 -37.85 11.43
CA ALA A 88 -18.18 -37.60 10.58
C ALA A 88 -18.58 -37.31 9.12
N LYS A 89 -19.62 -37.97 8.59
CA LYS A 89 -20.06 -37.76 7.20
C LYS A 89 -20.66 -36.38 7.02
N LYS A 90 -21.53 -35.97 7.95
CA LYS A 90 -22.12 -34.64 7.94
C LYS A 90 -21.07 -33.55 8.10
N THR A 91 -20.13 -33.73 9.03
CA THR A 91 -19.03 -32.79 9.25
C THR A 91 -18.20 -32.60 7.98
N ALA A 92 -17.81 -33.69 7.30
CA ALA A 92 -17.07 -33.62 6.05
C ALA A 92 -17.86 -32.91 4.93
N ALA A 93 -19.17 -33.17 4.82
CA ALA A 93 -20.04 -32.53 3.84
C ALA A 93 -20.16 -31.02 4.08
N ASP A 94 -20.32 -30.60 5.34
CA ASP A 94 -20.42 -29.19 5.71
C ASP A 94 -19.11 -28.43 5.44
N LEU A 95 -17.96 -29.04 5.76
CA LEU A 95 -16.64 -28.50 5.42
C LEU A 95 -16.48 -28.33 3.90
N LEU A 96 -16.80 -29.37 3.12
CA LEU A 96 -16.71 -29.31 1.66
C LEU A 96 -17.62 -28.22 1.08
N LYS A 97 -18.84 -28.10 1.58
CA LYS A 97 -19.78 -27.04 1.16
C LYS A 97 -19.24 -25.65 1.44
N HIS A 98 -18.64 -25.43 2.62
CA HIS A 98 -18.12 -24.13 3.02
C HIS A 98 -16.94 -23.69 2.13
N PHE A 99 -15.96 -24.58 1.91
CA PHE A 99 -14.76 -24.24 1.14
C PHE A 99 -14.95 -24.30 -0.37
N ARG A 100 -15.96 -25.01 -0.87
CA ARG A 100 -16.24 -25.07 -2.33
C ARG A 100 -17.04 -23.86 -2.83
N ASN A 101 -17.78 -23.17 -1.97
CA ASN A 101 -18.61 -22.02 -2.34
C ASN A 101 -17.89 -20.67 -2.15
N LEU A 102 -16.56 -20.65 -2.33
CA LEU A 102 -15.73 -19.43 -2.33
C LEU A 102 -15.78 -18.73 -3.68
#